data_AF-D2GWE5-F1
#
_entry.id   AF-D2GWE5-F1
#
_cell.length_a   1.000
_cell.length_b   1.000
_cell.length_c   1.000
_cell.angle_alpha   90.00
_cell.angle_beta   90.00
_cell.angle_gamma   90.00
#
_symmetry.space_group_name_H-M   'P 1'
#
loop_
_entity.id
_entity.type
_entity.pdbx_description
1 polymer ?
#
loop_
_entity_poly.entity_id
_entity_poly.type
_entity_poly.pdbx_seq_one_letter_code
_entity_poly.pdbx_strand_id
1 'polypeptide(L)'
;KLYHQEVVEEDKRLKLPANWEAKKARLEWELQEEEKKKECAARGEDYEKVKLLEISAEDAERWERKKRRKNPDLGFSDYAAAQLRQYHRLTKQIKPDMETYERLREKHGEDFYPTSNSLLHGTHVPSTEEIDRMVTDWEKQIEKRDKYSRRRPYNDDADIDYINERNAKFNKKAERFYGKYTAEIKQNLERGTAV
;
A
#
# COMPACT_ATOMS: atom_id res chain seq x y z
N LYS A 1 46.75 -12.49 2.27
CA LYS A 1 46.36 -11.17 1.70
C LYS A 1 44.95 -11.16 1.11
N LEU A 2 44.42 -12.28 0.58
CA LEU A 2 43.03 -12.39 0.11
C LEU A 2 41.97 -12.08 1.19
N TYR A 3 42.11 -12.65 2.39
CA TYR A 3 41.14 -12.48 3.49
C TYR A 3 40.88 -11.02 3.89
N HIS A 4 41.88 -10.15 3.78
CA HIS A 4 41.70 -8.74 4.13
C HIS A 4 40.88 -7.98 3.09
N GLN A 5 41.02 -8.32 1.81
CA GLN A 5 40.22 -7.71 0.75
C GLN A 5 38.76 -8.12 0.87
N GLU A 6 38.49 -9.40 1.14
CA GLU A 6 37.13 -9.91 1.35
C GLU A 6 36.45 -9.26 2.56
N VAL A 7 37.16 -9.10 3.69
CA VAL A 7 36.63 -8.43 4.89
C VAL A 7 36.31 -6.95 4.63
N VAL A 8 37.16 -6.26 3.85
CA VAL A 8 36.92 -4.86 3.46
C VAL A 8 35.76 -4.73 2.49
N GLU A 9 35.51 -5.71 1.62
CA GLU A 9 34.35 -5.71 0.72
C GLU A 9 33.05 -6.05 1.45
N GLU A 10 33.08 -6.97 2.42
CA GLU A 10 31.93 -7.27 3.28
C GLU A 10 31.54 -6.07 4.17
N ASP A 11 32.51 -5.36 4.77
CA ASP A 11 32.25 -4.12 5.52
C ASP A 11 31.66 -3.00 4.62
N LYS A 12 32.11 -2.91 3.37
CA LYS A 12 31.49 -2.01 2.38
C LYS A 12 30.06 -2.41 2.06
N ARG A 13 29.77 -3.71 1.90
CA ARG A 13 28.39 -4.22 1.68
C ARG A 13 27.47 -3.90 2.86
N LEU A 14 27.97 -4.07 4.08
CA LEU A 14 27.23 -3.76 5.30
C LEU A 14 26.95 -2.26 5.47
N LYS A 15 27.83 -1.40 4.95
CA LYS A 15 27.66 0.07 4.97
C LYS A 15 26.73 0.59 3.87
N LEU A 16 26.35 -0.23 2.90
CA LEU A 16 25.42 0.17 1.85
C LEU A 16 23.98 0.17 2.37
N PRO A 17 23.13 1.10 1.93
CA PRO A 17 21.71 1.07 2.22
C PRO A 17 21.08 -0.25 1.78
N ALA A 18 20.12 -0.78 2.55
CA ALA A 18 19.42 -2.04 2.26
C ALA A 18 18.72 -2.08 0.87
N ASN A 19 18.51 -0.93 0.25
CA ASN A 19 17.90 -0.77 -1.09
C ASN A 19 18.93 -0.49 -2.20
N TRP A 20 20.23 -0.55 -1.93
CA TRP A 20 21.29 -0.19 -2.88
C TRP A 20 21.31 -1.09 -4.12
N GLU A 21 21.24 -2.40 -3.95
CA GLU A 21 21.25 -3.36 -5.08
C GLU A 21 20.03 -3.17 -5.98
N ALA A 22 18.86 -2.96 -5.38
CA ALA A 22 17.64 -2.65 -6.13
C ALA A 22 17.76 -1.32 -6.90
N LYS A 23 18.42 -0.31 -6.31
CA LYS A 23 18.69 0.97 -6.98
C LYS A 23 19.67 0.80 -8.15
N LYS A 24 20.73 0.01 -7.97
CA LYS A 24 21.71 -0.31 -9.01
C LYS A 24 21.07 -1.08 -10.17
N ALA A 25 20.32 -2.14 -9.88
CA ALA A 25 19.62 -2.93 -10.89
C ALA A 25 18.62 -2.07 -11.68
N ARG A 26 17.93 -1.12 -11.02
CA ARG A 26 17.06 -0.16 -11.69
C ARG A 26 17.83 0.76 -12.64
N LEU A 27 18.97 1.30 -12.21
CA LEU A 27 19.81 2.16 -13.04
C LEU A 27 20.37 1.40 -14.25
N GLU A 28 20.82 0.16 -14.06
CA GLU A 28 21.28 -0.71 -15.15
C GLU A 28 20.15 -1.02 -16.15
N TRP A 29 18.94 -1.29 -15.65
CA TRP A 29 17.76 -1.49 -16.50
C TRP A 29 17.38 -0.23 -17.29
N GLU A 30 17.40 0.95 -16.66
CA GLU A 30 17.15 2.23 -17.35
C GLU A 30 18.20 2.49 -18.44
N LEU A 31 19.46 2.17 -18.17
CA LEU A 31 20.56 2.31 -19.13
C LEU A 31 20.38 1.36 -20.33
N GLN A 32 20.02 0.10 -20.08
CA GLN A 32 19.70 -0.88 -21.12
C GLN A 32 18.48 -0.48 -21.97
N GLU A 33 17.42 0.09 -21.37
CA GLU A 33 16.29 0.62 -22.15
C GLU A 33 16.72 1.75 -23.08
N GLU A 34 17.55 2.67 -22.59
CA GLU A 34 18.04 3.80 -23.38
C GLU A 34 18.98 3.35 -24.51
N GLU A 35 19.83 2.35 -24.27
CA GLU A 35 20.65 1.73 -25.32
C GLU A 35 19.79 1.07 -26.39
N LYS A 36 18.81 0.24 -26.01
CA LYS A 36 17.88 -0.39 -26.96
C LYS A 36 17.09 0.64 -27.77
N LYS A 37 16.63 1.74 -27.14
CA LYS A 37 15.97 2.85 -27.85
C LYS A 37 16.88 3.47 -28.90
N LYS A 38 18.15 3.75 -28.56
CA LYS A 38 19.14 4.30 -29.50
C LYS A 38 19.41 3.33 -30.65
N GLU A 39 19.53 2.04 -30.39
CA GLU A 39 19.71 1.02 -31.42
C GLU A 39 18.50 0.91 -32.37
N CYS A 40 17.28 0.93 -31.82
CA CYS A 40 16.05 0.91 -32.63
C CYS A 40 15.94 2.18 -33.48
N ALA A 41 16.25 3.35 -32.90
CA ALA A 41 16.28 4.62 -33.62
C ALA A 41 17.34 4.63 -34.75
N ALA A 42 18.52 4.05 -34.51
CA ALA A 42 19.56 3.91 -35.53
C ALA A 42 19.14 2.95 -36.67
N ARG A 43 18.34 1.92 -36.36
CA ARG A 43 17.73 1.02 -37.36
C ARG A 43 16.49 1.61 -38.05
N GLY A 44 15.97 2.74 -37.57
CA GLY A 44 14.74 3.35 -38.08
C GLY A 44 13.45 2.64 -37.62
N GLU A 45 13.54 1.80 -36.58
CA GLU A 45 12.42 1.07 -36.01
C GLU A 45 11.83 1.81 -34.79
N ASP A 46 10.53 1.63 -34.57
CA ASP A 46 9.82 2.16 -33.41
C ASP A 46 10.03 1.23 -32.20
N TYR A 47 10.73 1.73 -31.18
CA TYR A 47 11.05 0.99 -29.96
C TYR A 47 9.82 0.40 -29.27
N GLU A 48 8.67 1.10 -29.27
CA GLU A 48 7.46 0.58 -28.63
C GLU A 48 6.93 -0.67 -29.34
N LYS A 49 7.02 -0.71 -30.68
CA LYS A 49 6.57 -1.87 -31.46
C LYS A 49 7.49 -3.06 -31.26
N VAL A 50 8.81 -2.85 -31.27
CA VAL A 50 9.80 -3.91 -31.00
C VAL A 50 9.61 -4.48 -29.59
N LYS A 51 9.40 -3.61 -28.61
CA LYS A 51 9.12 -4.01 -27.23
C LYS A 51 7.82 -4.82 -27.10
N LEU A 52 6.77 -4.47 -27.83
CA LEU A 52 5.50 -5.22 -27.82
C LEU A 52 5.66 -6.62 -28.44
N LEU A 53 6.54 -6.80 -29.41
CA LEU A 53 6.86 -8.11 -30.01
C LEU A 53 7.62 -9.03 -29.04
N GLU A 54 8.41 -8.48 -28.13
CA GLU A 54 9.12 -9.23 -27.08
C GLU A 54 8.20 -9.71 -25.95
N ILE A 55 6.99 -9.14 -25.81
CA ILE A 55 6.05 -9.53 -24.75
C ILE A 55 5.30 -10.80 -25.14
N SER A 56 5.49 -11.86 -24.35
CA SER A 56 4.74 -13.11 -24.53
C SER A 56 3.25 -12.92 -24.22
N ALA A 57 2.39 -13.75 -24.82
CA ALA A 57 0.95 -13.74 -24.55
C ALA A 57 0.64 -13.96 -23.06
N GLU A 58 1.42 -14.81 -22.37
CA GLU A 58 1.28 -15.04 -20.93
C GLU A 58 1.65 -13.79 -20.10
N ASP A 59 2.69 -13.06 -20.50
CA ASP A 59 3.12 -11.84 -19.80
C ASP A 59 2.10 -10.72 -19.99
N ALA A 60 1.54 -10.60 -21.20
CA ALA A 60 0.43 -9.69 -21.47
C ALA A 60 -0.80 -10.03 -20.61
N GLU A 61 -1.19 -11.30 -20.51
CA GLU A 61 -2.30 -11.74 -19.64
C GLU A 61 -2.03 -11.46 -18.16
N ARG A 62 -0.83 -11.76 -17.66
CA ARG A 62 -0.45 -11.46 -16.27
C ARG A 62 -0.53 -9.96 -16.00
N TRP A 63 -0.10 -9.14 -16.94
CA TRP A 63 -0.12 -7.69 -16.81
C TRP A 63 -1.56 -7.14 -16.82
N GLU A 64 -2.43 -7.65 -17.68
CA GLU A 64 -3.84 -7.30 -17.70
C GLU A 64 -4.57 -7.75 -16.42
N ARG A 65 -4.26 -8.93 -15.89
CA ARG A 65 -4.77 -9.38 -14.57
C ARG A 65 -4.32 -8.45 -13.44
N LYS A 66 -3.07 -7.94 -13.47
CA LYS A 66 -2.56 -6.97 -12.48
C LYS A 66 -3.27 -5.62 -12.59
N LYS A 67 -3.55 -5.12 -13.80
CA LYS A 67 -4.34 -3.90 -14.00
C LYS A 67 -5.76 -4.03 -13.46
N ARG A 68 -6.44 -5.14 -13.75
CA ARG A 68 -7.82 -5.41 -13.30
C ARG A 68 -7.95 -5.49 -11.78
N ARG A 69 -6.88 -5.82 -11.07
CA ARG A 69 -6.86 -5.95 -9.60
C ARG A 69 -6.66 -4.62 -8.85
N LYS A 70 -6.58 -3.47 -9.53
CA LYS A 70 -6.43 -2.17 -8.87
C LYS A 70 -7.73 -1.78 -8.15
N ASN A 71 -7.64 -1.53 -6.85
CA ASN A 71 -8.73 -0.98 -6.01
C ASN A 71 -8.25 0.33 -5.37
N PRO A 72 -8.18 1.44 -6.15
CA PRO A 72 -7.75 2.73 -5.63
C PRO A 72 -8.71 3.24 -4.54
N ASP A 73 -8.18 4.04 -3.62
CA ASP A 73 -9.01 4.74 -2.63
C ASP A 73 -9.57 6.02 -3.29
N LEU A 74 -10.89 6.11 -3.38
CA LEU A 74 -11.59 7.24 -4.00
C LEU A 74 -11.80 8.40 -3.01
N GLY A 75 -11.36 8.24 -1.76
CA GLY A 75 -11.59 9.19 -0.68
C GLY A 75 -12.77 8.77 0.20
N PHE A 76 -12.87 9.45 1.35
CA PHE A 76 -13.91 9.19 2.31
C PHE A 76 -15.25 9.79 1.85
N SER A 77 -16.25 8.94 1.65
CA SER A 77 -17.63 9.33 1.33
C SER A 77 -18.56 9.10 2.53
N ASP A 78 -18.70 7.85 2.96
CA ASP A 78 -19.53 7.45 4.10
C ASP A 78 -18.85 6.32 4.92
N TYR A 79 -19.22 6.23 6.19
CA TYR A 79 -18.76 5.19 7.10
C TYR A 79 -19.20 3.79 6.66
N ALA A 80 -20.41 3.63 6.10
CA ALA A 80 -20.86 2.32 5.62
C ALA A 80 -20.04 1.85 4.42
N ALA A 81 -19.71 2.76 3.49
CA ALA A 81 -18.85 2.46 2.35
C ALA A 81 -17.42 2.08 2.77
N ALA A 82 -16.85 2.80 3.75
CA ALA A 82 -15.55 2.48 4.33
C ALA A 82 -15.55 1.10 5.02
N GLN A 83 -16.62 0.81 5.77
CA GLN A 83 -16.81 -0.48 6.43
C GLN A 83 -16.96 -1.62 5.41
N LEU A 84 -17.76 -1.43 4.37
CA LEU A 84 -17.96 -2.43 3.31
C LEU A 84 -16.63 -2.74 2.59
N ARG A 85 -15.83 -1.71 2.28
CA ARG A 85 -14.51 -1.89 1.68
C ARG A 85 -13.55 -2.64 2.60
N GLN A 86 -13.60 -2.34 3.90
CA GLN A 86 -12.82 -3.06 4.92
C GLN A 86 -13.27 -4.52 5.02
N TYR A 87 -14.57 -4.77 5.05
CA TYR A 87 -15.17 -6.10 5.09
C TYR A 87 -14.77 -6.95 3.88
N HIS A 88 -14.96 -6.45 2.66
CA HIS A 88 -14.53 -7.15 1.44
C HIS A 88 -13.04 -7.49 1.43
N ARG A 89 -12.19 -6.63 2.01
CA ARG A 89 -10.77 -6.92 2.17
C ARG A 89 -10.54 -8.06 3.16
N LEU A 90 -11.22 -8.05 4.31
CA LEU A 90 -11.08 -9.10 5.32
C LEU A 90 -11.62 -10.43 4.82
N THR A 91 -12.80 -10.47 4.22
CA THR A 91 -13.39 -11.72 3.69
C THR A 91 -12.50 -12.37 2.63
N LYS A 92 -11.82 -11.56 1.82
CA LYS A 92 -10.85 -12.05 0.84
C LYS A 92 -9.55 -12.58 1.47
N GLN A 93 -9.20 -12.12 2.67
CA GLN A 93 -7.98 -12.53 3.38
C GLN A 93 -8.18 -13.80 4.20
N ILE A 94 -9.41 -14.05 4.68
CA ILE A 94 -9.75 -15.25 5.44
C ILE A 94 -9.63 -16.46 4.52
N LYS A 95 -8.88 -17.47 4.99
CA LYS A 95 -8.77 -18.78 4.35
C LYS A 95 -9.43 -19.80 5.28
N PRO A 96 -10.60 -20.35 4.90
CA PRO A 96 -11.24 -21.41 5.66
C PRO A 96 -10.39 -22.67 5.65
N ASP A 97 -10.39 -23.39 6.76
CA ASP A 97 -9.87 -24.75 6.81
C ASP A 97 -11.00 -25.73 6.52
N MET A 98 -10.81 -26.53 5.46
CA MET A 98 -11.85 -27.42 4.95
C MET A 98 -11.96 -28.70 5.79
N GLU A 99 -10.87 -29.16 6.40
CA GLU A 99 -10.88 -30.40 7.20
C GLU A 99 -11.70 -30.21 8.48
N THR A 100 -11.48 -29.09 9.18
CA THR A 100 -12.26 -28.72 10.36
C THR A 100 -13.73 -28.48 10.01
N TYR A 101 -14.00 -27.86 8.86
CA TYR A 101 -15.36 -27.66 8.34
C TYR A 101 -16.09 -28.98 8.09
N GLU A 102 -15.46 -29.94 7.41
CA GLU A 102 -16.04 -31.26 7.13
C GLU A 102 -16.30 -32.06 8.40
N ARG A 103 -15.35 -32.04 9.35
CA ARG A 103 -15.51 -32.69 10.66
C ARG A 103 -16.68 -32.10 11.45
N LEU A 104 -16.85 -30.78 11.44
CA LEU A 104 -17.98 -30.11 12.08
C LEU A 104 -19.30 -30.44 11.36
N ARG A 105 -19.28 -30.49 10.03
CA ARG A 105 -20.44 -30.86 9.22
C ARG A 105 -20.93 -32.27 9.53
N GLU A 106 -20.03 -33.25 9.63
CA GLU A 106 -20.39 -34.62 10.00
C GLU A 106 -20.97 -34.69 11.43
N LYS A 107 -20.36 -33.97 12.38
CA LYS A 107 -20.81 -33.93 13.78
C LYS A 107 -22.21 -33.33 13.96
N HIS A 108 -22.53 -32.28 13.20
CA HIS A 108 -23.80 -31.56 13.31
C HIS A 108 -24.89 -32.07 12.36
N GLY A 109 -24.55 -32.83 11.31
CA GLY A 109 -25.52 -33.44 10.40
C GLY A 109 -26.46 -32.42 9.76
N GLU A 110 -27.77 -32.65 9.87
CA GLU A 110 -28.82 -31.77 9.34
C GLU A 110 -28.85 -30.39 10.04
N ASP A 111 -28.44 -30.33 11.31
CA ASP A 111 -28.40 -29.08 12.08
C ASP A 111 -27.27 -28.14 11.62
N PHE A 112 -26.37 -28.62 10.76
CA PHE A 112 -25.29 -27.83 10.18
C PHE A 112 -25.78 -26.70 9.27
N TYR A 113 -27.00 -26.82 8.73
CA TYR A 113 -27.65 -25.80 7.91
C TYR A 113 -28.83 -25.15 8.67
N PRO A 114 -28.56 -24.34 9.71
CA PRO A 114 -29.61 -23.77 10.54
C PRO A 114 -30.42 -22.70 9.79
N THR A 115 -31.73 -22.66 10.07
CA THR A 115 -32.58 -21.51 9.73
C THR A 115 -32.57 -20.49 10.88
N SER A 116 -33.17 -19.31 10.69
CA SER A 116 -33.22 -18.24 11.71
C SER A 116 -33.83 -18.69 13.04
N ASN A 117 -34.66 -19.74 13.03
CA ASN A 117 -35.38 -20.27 14.20
C ASN A 117 -34.77 -21.60 14.72
N SER A 118 -33.57 -21.96 14.26
CA SER A 118 -32.89 -23.18 14.72
C SER A 118 -32.42 -23.05 16.18
N LEU A 119 -32.50 -24.14 16.93
CA LEU A 119 -32.20 -24.20 18.37
C LEU A 119 -30.70 -24.23 18.69
N LEU A 120 -29.82 -24.40 17.69
CA LEU A 120 -28.37 -24.59 17.88
C LEU A 120 -27.61 -23.33 18.34
N HIS A 121 -28.30 -22.23 18.62
CA HIS A 121 -27.68 -20.96 19.01
C HIS A 121 -27.30 -20.96 20.51
N GLY A 122 -26.04 -20.66 20.81
CA GLY A 122 -25.55 -20.46 22.20
C GLY A 122 -24.85 -21.64 22.86
N THR A 123 -24.73 -22.79 22.19
CA THR A 123 -24.03 -23.99 22.71
C THR A 123 -22.59 -24.12 22.22
N HIS A 124 -22.18 -23.32 21.24
CA HIS A 124 -20.86 -23.40 20.63
C HIS A 124 -19.77 -22.85 21.55
N VAL A 125 -18.84 -23.72 21.96
CA VAL A 125 -17.62 -23.34 22.67
C VAL A 125 -16.44 -23.58 21.72
N PRO A 126 -15.83 -22.52 21.17
CA PRO A 126 -14.70 -22.65 20.25
C PRO A 126 -13.45 -23.19 20.94
N SER A 127 -12.54 -23.76 20.16
CA SER A 127 -11.22 -24.16 20.65
C SER A 127 -10.35 -22.93 20.97
N THR A 128 -9.39 -23.05 21.87
CA THR A 128 -8.44 -21.97 22.21
C THR A 128 -7.67 -21.51 20.98
N GLU A 129 -7.29 -22.43 20.08
CA GLU A 129 -6.57 -22.11 18.84
C GLU A 129 -7.39 -21.23 17.89
N GLU A 130 -8.71 -21.42 17.84
CA GLU A 130 -9.62 -20.61 17.01
C GLU A 130 -9.78 -19.21 17.58
N ILE A 131 -9.85 -19.10 18.91
CA ILE A 131 -9.88 -17.82 19.63
C ILE A 131 -8.58 -17.06 19.37
N ASP A 132 -7.42 -17.71 19.47
CA ASP A 132 -6.13 -17.08 19.23
C ASP A 132 -6.02 -16.56 17.78
N ARG A 133 -6.46 -17.34 16.80
CA ARG A 133 -6.54 -16.87 15.40
C ARG A 133 -7.41 -15.62 15.25
N MET A 134 -8.58 -15.59 15.89
CA MET A 134 -9.46 -14.41 15.87
C MET A 134 -8.78 -13.20 16.51
N VAL A 135 -8.12 -13.38 17.66
CA VAL A 135 -7.41 -12.30 18.37
C VAL A 135 -6.30 -11.72 17.49
N THR A 136 -5.46 -12.57 16.89
CA THR A 136 -4.38 -12.09 16.01
C THR A 136 -4.91 -11.33 14.80
N ASP A 137 -6.04 -11.73 14.23
CA ASP A 137 -6.66 -11.01 13.12
C ASP A 137 -7.29 -9.68 13.56
N TRP A 138 -7.81 -9.60 14.79
CA TRP A 138 -8.30 -8.37 15.38
C TRP A 138 -7.16 -7.37 15.67
N GLU A 139 -6.04 -7.84 16.22
CA GLU A 139 -4.85 -7.02 16.45
C GLU A 139 -4.30 -6.43 15.14
N LYS A 140 -4.22 -7.24 14.07
CA LYS A 140 -3.86 -6.74 12.73
C LYS A 140 -4.82 -5.68 12.22
N GLN A 141 -6.11 -5.78 12.55
CA GLN A 141 -7.10 -4.76 12.17
C GLN A 141 -6.88 -3.46 12.93
N ILE A 142 -6.60 -3.53 14.23
CA ILE A 142 -6.26 -2.36 15.06
C ILE A 142 -5.01 -1.67 14.51
N GLU A 143 -3.94 -2.43 14.26
CA GLU A 143 -2.69 -1.89 13.73
C GLU A 143 -2.89 -1.17 12.38
N LYS A 144 -3.73 -1.73 11.51
CA LYS A 144 -4.09 -1.08 10.24
C LYS A 144 -4.90 0.20 10.44
N ARG A 145 -5.81 0.23 11.42
CA ARG A 145 -6.60 1.41 11.76
C ARG A 145 -5.71 2.53 12.29
N ASP A 146 -4.76 2.21 13.15
CA ASP A 146 -3.84 3.20 13.75
C ASP A 146 -2.96 3.87 12.68
N LYS A 147 -2.63 3.12 11.61
CA LYS A 147 -1.87 3.60 10.44
C LYS A 147 -2.72 4.38 9.41
N TYR A 148 -4.01 4.63 9.67
CA TYR A 148 -4.89 5.33 8.73
C TYR A 148 -4.46 6.78 8.49
N SER A 149 -4.09 7.50 9.55
CA SER A 149 -3.56 8.87 9.46
C SER A 149 -2.04 8.85 9.53
N ARG A 150 -1.37 9.00 8.38
CA ARG A 150 0.09 9.03 8.31
C ARG A 150 0.62 10.43 8.60
N ARG A 151 1.57 10.52 9.54
CA ARG A 151 2.28 11.78 9.82
C ARG A 151 3.12 12.18 8.60
N ARG A 152 2.91 13.40 8.12
CA ARG A 152 3.77 14.00 7.08
C ARG A 152 5.11 14.41 7.72
N PRO A 153 6.25 14.21 7.02
CA PRO A 153 7.55 14.65 7.53
C PRO A 153 7.52 16.15 7.79
N TYR A 154 8.20 16.57 8.87
CA TYR A 154 8.39 17.98 9.16
C TYR A 154 9.50 18.52 8.26
N ASN A 155 9.27 19.66 7.62
CA ASN A 155 10.28 20.38 6.87
C ASN A 155 10.71 21.57 7.72
N ASP A 156 11.97 21.59 8.15
CA ASP A 156 12.58 22.64 8.96
C ASP A 156 12.90 23.91 8.15
N ASP A 157 13.08 23.77 6.83
CA ASP A 157 13.27 24.90 5.91
C ASP A 157 11.98 25.69 5.60
N ALA A 158 10.82 25.24 6.07
CA ALA A 158 9.55 25.93 5.80
C ALA A 158 9.34 27.12 6.76
N ASP A 159 8.92 28.25 6.24
CA ASP A 159 8.57 29.43 7.04
C ASP A 159 7.50 29.08 8.10
N ILE A 160 7.82 29.35 9.36
CA ILE A 160 6.98 28.98 10.50
C ILE A 160 6.02 30.12 10.81
N ASP A 161 4.74 29.91 10.50
CA ASP A 161 3.64 30.86 10.75
C ASP A 161 2.93 30.66 12.11
N TYR A 162 3.51 29.86 13.02
CA TYR A 162 2.88 29.43 14.26
C TYR A 162 3.83 29.45 15.46
N ILE A 163 3.27 29.66 16.66
CA ILE A 163 4.01 29.66 17.92
C ILE A 163 3.93 28.30 18.63
N ASN A 164 2.83 27.55 18.47
CA ASN A 164 2.61 26.25 19.13
C ASN A 164 2.05 25.20 18.16
N GLU A 165 2.13 23.91 18.53
CA GLU A 165 1.68 22.79 17.65
C GLU A 165 0.17 22.84 17.35
N ARG A 166 -0.64 23.31 18.30
CA ARG A 166 -2.09 23.43 18.10
C ARG A 166 -2.43 24.50 17.07
N ASN A 167 -1.69 25.61 17.08
CA ASN A 167 -1.76 26.69 16.12
C ASN A 167 -1.28 26.19 14.74
N ALA A 168 -0.17 25.44 14.67
CA ALA A 168 0.28 24.81 13.42
C ALA A 168 -0.81 23.94 12.77
N LYS A 169 -1.53 23.14 13.56
CA LYS A 169 -2.65 22.31 13.09
C LYS A 169 -3.85 23.17 12.64
N PHE A 170 -4.09 24.28 13.31
CA PHE A 170 -5.12 25.24 12.96
C PHE A 170 -4.80 25.97 11.65
N ASN A 171 -3.59 26.51 11.49
CA ASN A 171 -3.10 27.14 10.25
C ASN A 171 -3.17 26.14 9.08
N LYS A 172 -2.72 24.89 9.27
CA LYS A 172 -2.89 23.81 8.27
C LYS A 172 -4.36 23.50 7.95
N LYS A 173 -5.29 23.72 8.89
CA LYS A 173 -6.72 23.62 8.61
C LYS A 173 -7.18 24.83 7.80
N ALA A 174 -6.81 26.04 8.18
CA ALA A 174 -7.13 27.27 7.47
C ALA A 174 -6.62 27.22 6.02
N GLU A 175 -5.36 26.84 5.79
CA GLU A 175 -4.76 26.69 4.47
C GLU A 175 -5.52 25.71 3.57
N ARG A 176 -6.03 24.60 4.13
CA ARG A 176 -6.84 23.62 3.35
C ARG A 176 -8.17 24.20 2.83
N PHE A 177 -8.80 25.11 3.57
CA PHE A 177 -10.09 25.67 3.19
C PHE A 177 -9.95 27.00 2.45
N TYR A 178 -9.08 27.89 2.95
CA TYR A 178 -8.95 29.27 2.48
C TYR A 178 -7.79 29.49 1.52
N GLY A 179 -6.75 28.64 1.55
CA GLY A 179 -5.54 28.84 0.73
C GLY A 179 -5.82 28.93 -0.78
N LYS A 180 -6.87 28.24 -1.27
CA LYS A 180 -7.33 28.37 -2.66
C LYS A 180 -7.84 29.78 -2.99
N TYR A 181 -8.50 30.43 -2.04
CA TYR A 181 -9.11 31.74 -2.22
C TYR A 181 -8.17 32.89 -1.86
N THR A 182 -7.21 32.67 -0.95
CA THR A 182 -6.26 33.67 -0.47
C THR A 182 -4.89 33.61 -1.17
N ALA A 183 -4.79 32.85 -2.27
CA ALA A 183 -3.53 32.66 -2.99
C ALA A 183 -2.94 33.98 -3.50
N GLU A 184 -3.78 34.89 -4.00
CA GLU A 184 -3.36 36.21 -4.48
C GLU A 184 -2.81 37.09 -3.34
N ILE A 185 -3.50 37.12 -2.20
CA ILE A 185 -3.06 37.86 -1.00
C ILE A 185 -1.69 37.33 -0.54
N LYS A 186 -1.50 36.02 -0.54
CA LYS A 186 -0.24 35.37 -0.16
C LYS A 186 0.90 35.76 -1.10
N GLN A 187 0.65 35.74 -2.42
CA GLN A 187 1.66 36.19 -3.39
C GLN A 187 1.99 37.67 -3.22
N ASN A 188 1.02 38.53 -2.93
CA ASN A 188 1.26 39.95 -2.71
C ASN A 188 2.13 40.17 -1.46
N LEU A 189 1.90 39.42 -0.38
CA LEU A 189 2.76 39.42 0.81
C LEU A 189 4.19 39.00 0.47
N GLU A 190 4.37 37.91 -0.29
CA GLU A 190 5.68 37.41 -0.73
C GLU A 190 6.41 38.40 -1.67
N ARG A 191 5.66 39.24 -2.42
CA ARG A 191 6.19 40.31 -3.28
C ARG A 191 6.43 41.64 -2.56
N GLY A 192 6.34 41.68 -1.24
CA GLY A 192 6.56 42.90 -0.46
C GLY A 192 5.37 43.86 -0.47
N THR A 193 4.15 43.31 -0.48
CA THR A 193 2.87 44.03 -0.43
C THR A 193 2.62 45.01 -1.59
N ALA A 194 3.40 44.90 -2.67
CA ALA A 194 3.16 45.62 -3.90
C ALA A 194 1.98 44.95 -4.63
N VAL A 195 1.02 45.77 -5.07
CA VAL A 195 -0.09 45.36 -5.95
C VAL A 195 0.40 45.36 -7.39
#